data_AF-A0A7Y5HZ87-F1
#
_entry.id   AF-A0A7Y5HZ87-F1
#
_cell.length_a   1.000
_cell.length_b   1.000
_cell.length_c   1.000
_cell.angle_alpha   90.00
_cell.angle_beta   90.00
_cell.angle_gamma   90.00
#
_symmetry.space_group_name_H-M   'P 1'
#
loop_
_entity.id
_entity.type
_entity.pdbx_description
1 polymer ?
#
loop_
_entity_poly.entity_id
_entity_poly.type
_entity_poly.pdbx_seq_one_letter_code
_entity_poly.pdbx_strand_id
1 'polypeptide(L)'
;MDFDYSPKTKELQKKLLQFMDDHIYPAESQYAAELAANTAIGKRWTPLQTVENLKAKAQAAGLWNLFMPVDTAEASGYHGAGLTNAEYAPLAEIMGRVLWSSEVFN
;
A
#
# COMPACT_ATOMS: atom_id res chain seq x y z
N MET A 1 -17.70 26.12 1.53
CA MET A 1 -16.43 25.39 1.42
C MET A 1 -16.79 23.94 1.19
N ASP A 2 -16.31 23.34 0.12
CA ASP A 2 -16.54 21.92 -0.15
C ASP A 2 -15.40 21.13 0.49
N PHE A 3 -15.74 20.19 1.37
CA PHE A 3 -14.80 19.33 2.10
C PHE A 3 -14.87 17.88 1.63
N ASP A 4 -15.69 17.60 0.61
CA ASP A 4 -15.86 16.24 0.12
C ASP A 4 -14.65 15.81 -0.72
N TYR A 5 -14.39 14.50 -0.75
CA TYR A 5 -13.31 13.93 -1.54
C TYR A 5 -13.67 13.87 -3.03
N SER A 6 -12.65 13.99 -3.89
CA SER A 6 -12.83 13.81 -5.33
C SER A 6 -13.39 12.41 -5.66
N PRO A 7 -14.16 12.23 -6.74
CA PRO A 7 -14.62 10.91 -7.17
C PRO A 7 -13.48 9.89 -7.30
N LYS A 8 -12.34 10.33 -7.85
CA LYS A 8 -11.10 9.54 -7.95
C LYS A 8 -10.63 9.05 -6.58
N THR A 9 -10.59 9.93 -5.59
CA THR A 9 -10.20 9.58 -4.21
C THR A 9 -11.15 8.57 -3.59
N LYS A 10 -12.46 8.74 -3.75
CA LYS A 10 -13.47 7.81 -3.21
C LYS A 10 -13.35 6.41 -3.83
N GLU A 11 -13.10 6.33 -5.14
CA GLU A 11 -12.88 5.05 -5.82
C GLU A 11 -11.61 4.34 -5.31
N LEU A 12 -10.52 5.08 -5.12
CA LEU A 12 -9.28 4.54 -4.58
C LEU A 12 -9.44 4.10 -3.12
N GLN A 13 -10.13 4.88 -2.28
CA GLN A 13 -10.47 4.47 -0.91
C GLN A 13 -11.23 3.15 -0.89
N LYS A 14 -12.25 3.00 -1.76
CA LYS A 14 -13.03 1.76 -1.84
C LYS A 14 -12.15 0.57 -2.23
N LYS A 15 -11.32 0.71 -3.28
CA LYS A 15 -10.40 -0.36 -3.70
C LYS A 15 -9.40 -0.72 -2.61
N LEU A 16 -8.86 0.29 -1.93
CA LEU A 16 -7.85 0.09 -0.90
C LEU A 16 -8.45 -0.56 0.35
N LEU A 17 -9.63 -0.13 0.80
CA LEU A 17 -10.37 -0.79 1.89
C LEU A 17 -10.64 -2.26 1.56
N GLN A 18 -11.13 -2.56 0.35
CA GLN A 18 -11.35 -3.94 -0.08
C GLN A 18 -10.04 -4.75 -0.07
N PHE A 19 -8.94 -4.16 -0.55
CA PHE A 19 -7.63 -4.82 -0.51
C PHE A 19 -7.15 -5.07 0.93
N MET A 20 -7.40 -4.14 1.85
CA MET A 20 -7.08 -4.32 3.27
C MET A 20 -7.83 -5.53 3.85
N ASP A 21 -9.15 -5.60 3.59
CA ASP A 21 -10.03 -6.68 4.06
C ASP A 21 -9.66 -8.05 3.47
N ASP A 22 -9.41 -8.11 2.16
CA ASP A 22 -9.17 -9.37 1.45
C ASP A 22 -7.74 -9.91 1.63
N HIS A 23 -6.77 -9.04 1.88
CA HIS A 23 -5.35 -9.39 1.77
C HIS A 23 -4.48 -8.96 2.94
N ILE A 24 -4.66 -7.74 3.48
CA ILE A 24 -3.75 -7.23 4.54
C ILE A 24 -4.12 -7.81 5.90
N TYR A 25 -5.36 -7.64 6.36
CA TYR A 25 -5.78 -8.12 7.68
C TYR A 25 -5.62 -9.64 7.83
N PRO A 26 -5.98 -10.47 6.82
CA PRO A 26 -5.72 -11.91 6.90
C PRO A 26 -4.22 -12.28 6.98
N ALA A 27 -3.34 -11.47 6.37
CA ALA A 27 -1.91 -11.74 6.30
C ALA A 27 -1.13 -11.35 7.56
N GLU A 28 -1.72 -10.62 8.52
CA GLU A 28 -1.01 -10.17 9.74
C GLU A 28 -0.41 -11.34 10.54
N SER A 29 -1.16 -12.45 10.66
CA SER A 29 -0.69 -13.66 11.34
C SER A 29 0.51 -14.30 10.64
N GLN A 30 0.46 -14.37 9.30
CA GLN A 30 1.53 -14.92 8.48
C GLN A 30 2.78 -14.03 8.53
N TYR A 31 2.61 -12.71 8.43
CA TYR A 31 3.68 -11.73 8.58
C TYR A 31 4.42 -11.90 9.91
N ALA A 32 3.67 -11.98 11.02
CA ALA A 32 4.25 -12.12 12.35
C ALA A 32 5.00 -13.46 12.51
N ALA A 33 4.42 -14.55 12.00
CA ALA A 33 5.06 -15.87 12.02
C ALA A 33 6.35 -15.91 11.20
N GLU A 34 6.33 -15.33 9.99
CA GLU A 34 7.50 -15.27 9.11
C GLU A 34 8.62 -14.43 9.72
N LEU A 35 8.28 -13.25 10.29
CA LEU A 35 9.24 -12.39 10.97
C LEU A 35 9.87 -13.09 12.19
N ALA A 36 9.08 -13.82 12.96
CA ALA A 36 9.56 -14.59 14.11
C ALA A 36 10.50 -15.72 13.68
N ALA A 37 10.13 -16.48 12.64
CA ALA A 37 10.95 -17.56 12.08
C ALA A 37 12.30 -17.02 11.56
N ASN A 38 12.27 -15.92 10.80
CA ASN A 38 13.48 -15.26 10.30
C ASN A 38 14.35 -14.74 11.45
N THR A 39 13.73 -14.19 12.51
CA THR A 39 14.46 -13.73 13.70
C THR A 39 15.18 -14.89 14.40
N ALA A 40 14.52 -16.05 14.56
CA ALA A 40 15.08 -17.22 15.23
C ALA A 40 16.34 -17.78 14.54
N ILE A 41 16.47 -17.59 13.23
CA ILE A 41 17.62 -18.05 12.43
C ILE A 41 18.61 -16.93 12.09
N GLY A 42 18.51 -15.75 12.73
CA GLY A 42 19.42 -14.62 12.52
C GLY A 42 19.21 -13.85 11.21
N LYS A 43 18.06 -14.05 10.52
CA LYS A 43 17.69 -13.41 9.25
C LYS A 43 16.60 -12.35 9.40
N ARG A 44 16.45 -11.74 10.58
CA ARG A 44 15.37 -10.77 10.88
C ARG A 44 15.16 -9.69 9.80
N TRP A 45 16.23 -9.22 9.18
CA TRP A 45 16.23 -8.09 8.25
C TRP A 45 16.11 -8.50 6.76
N THR A 46 15.78 -9.76 6.47
CA THR A 46 15.50 -10.18 5.09
C THR A 46 14.06 -9.84 4.69
N PRO A 47 13.80 -9.49 3.42
CA PRO A 47 12.44 -9.27 2.93
C PRO A 47 11.53 -10.45 3.25
N LEU A 48 10.30 -10.16 3.67
CA LEU A 48 9.29 -11.17 3.95
C LEU A 48 8.56 -11.52 2.66
N GLN A 49 8.49 -12.81 2.34
CA GLN A 49 7.76 -13.32 1.20
C GLN A 49 6.27 -12.99 1.29
N THR A 50 5.72 -12.90 2.50
CA THR A 50 4.35 -12.41 2.70
C THR A 50 4.15 -11.02 2.08
N VAL A 51 5.08 -10.08 2.30
CA VAL A 51 5.00 -8.71 1.75
C VAL A 51 5.24 -8.71 0.25
N GLU A 52 6.24 -9.44 -0.24
CA GLU A 52 6.55 -9.50 -1.69
C GLU A 52 5.40 -10.07 -2.53
N ASN A 53 4.73 -11.09 -2.02
CA ASN A 53 3.54 -11.65 -2.68
C ASN A 53 2.35 -10.67 -2.68
N LEU A 54 2.23 -9.84 -1.65
CA LEU A 54 1.18 -8.83 -1.57
C LEU A 54 1.47 -7.65 -2.51
N LYS A 55 2.73 -7.24 -2.69
CA LYS A 55 3.12 -6.20 -3.66
C LYS A 55 2.66 -6.53 -5.07
N ALA A 56 2.88 -7.76 -5.52
CA ALA A 56 2.42 -8.22 -6.83
C ALA A 56 0.89 -8.11 -7.00
N LYS A 57 0.13 -8.42 -5.94
CA LYS A 57 -1.34 -8.28 -5.94
C LYS A 57 -1.77 -6.81 -5.97
N ALA A 58 -1.14 -5.96 -5.17
CA ALA A 58 -1.43 -4.53 -5.12
C ALA A 58 -1.14 -3.86 -6.48
N GLN A 59 -0.03 -4.22 -7.12
CA GLN A 59 0.31 -3.77 -8.46
C GLN A 59 -0.74 -4.20 -9.50
N ALA A 60 -1.16 -5.48 -9.47
CA ALA A 60 -2.21 -5.98 -10.36
C ALA A 60 -3.58 -5.30 -10.13
N ALA A 61 -3.85 -4.85 -8.90
CA ALA A 61 -5.06 -4.11 -8.53
C ALA A 61 -4.98 -2.61 -8.88
N GLY A 62 -3.84 -2.11 -9.40
CA GLY A 62 -3.61 -0.70 -9.68
C GLY A 62 -3.43 0.16 -8.44
N LEU A 63 -3.01 -0.44 -7.31
CA LEU A 63 -2.73 0.23 -6.04
C LEU A 63 -1.21 0.37 -5.85
N TRP A 64 -0.52 0.90 -6.85
CA TRP A 64 0.95 0.96 -6.88
C TRP A 64 1.46 2.38 -6.98
N ASN A 65 2.50 2.71 -6.22
CA ASN A 65 3.13 4.03 -6.18
C ASN A 65 2.11 5.16 -6.01
N LEU A 66 1.17 4.98 -5.08
CA LEU A 66 0.10 5.95 -4.84
C LEU A 66 0.62 7.30 -4.33
N PHE A 67 1.81 7.30 -3.70
CA PHE A 67 2.47 8.50 -3.19
C PHE A 67 3.08 9.39 -4.28
N MET A 68 3.25 8.88 -5.51
CA MET A 68 3.97 9.60 -6.55
C MET A 68 3.08 10.70 -7.15
N PRO A 69 3.44 11.98 -6.99
CA PRO A 69 2.63 13.09 -7.47
C PRO A 69 2.71 13.23 -8.99
N VAL A 70 1.74 13.95 -9.56
CA VAL A 70 1.55 14.10 -11.02
C VAL A 70 2.82 14.55 -11.75
N ASP A 71 3.53 15.53 -11.19
CA ASP A 71 4.71 16.16 -11.76
C ASP A 71 5.91 15.22 -11.80
N THR A 72 6.09 14.45 -10.73
CA THR A 72 7.21 13.50 -10.60
C THR A 72 6.97 12.22 -11.39
N ALA A 73 5.71 11.77 -11.49
CA ALA A 73 5.36 10.62 -12.33
C ALA A 73 5.71 10.87 -13.81
N GLU A 74 5.40 12.06 -14.34
CA GLU A 74 5.72 12.42 -15.72
C GLU A 74 7.24 12.52 -15.96
N ALA A 75 7.98 13.12 -15.03
CA ALA A 75 9.42 13.33 -15.18
C ALA A 75 10.28 12.07 -14.93
N SER A 76 9.81 11.13 -14.11
CA SER A 76 10.61 9.98 -13.67
C SER A 76 10.62 8.80 -14.65
N GLY A 77 9.74 8.79 -15.65
CA GLY A 77 9.54 7.65 -16.55
C GLY A 77 8.87 6.44 -15.88
N TYR A 78 8.41 6.58 -14.63
CA TYR A 78 7.64 5.57 -13.90
C TYR A 78 6.15 5.95 -13.87
N HIS A 79 5.28 4.95 -14.01
CA HIS A 79 3.85 5.16 -13.86
C HIS A 79 3.46 5.17 -12.37
N GLY A 80 3.11 6.35 -11.86
CA GLY A 80 2.47 6.54 -10.55
C GLY A 80 0.97 6.87 -10.69
N ALA A 81 0.24 6.92 -9.58
CA ALA A 81 -1.19 7.26 -9.61
C ALA A 81 -1.48 8.75 -9.88
N GLY A 82 -0.45 9.61 -9.82
CA GLY A 82 -0.55 11.04 -10.12
C GLY A 82 -1.59 11.70 -9.23
N LEU A 83 -1.46 11.54 -7.93
CA LEU A 83 -2.38 12.11 -6.94
C LEU A 83 -1.85 13.45 -6.45
N THR A 84 -2.76 14.38 -6.16
CA THR A 84 -2.41 15.54 -5.34
C THR A 84 -2.25 15.11 -3.88
N ASN A 85 -1.60 15.95 -3.05
CA ASN A 85 -1.48 15.67 -1.61
C ASN A 85 -2.83 15.47 -0.92
N ALA A 86 -3.86 16.24 -1.32
CA ALA A 86 -5.20 16.14 -0.74
C ALA A 86 -5.89 14.82 -1.11
N GLU A 87 -5.62 14.27 -2.29
CA GLU A 87 -6.15 12.98 -2.74
C GLU A 87 -5.38 11.80 -2.13
N TYR A 88 -4.07 11.94 -1.92
CA TYR A 88 -3.24 10.90 -1.35
C TYR A 88 -3.39 10.75 0.17
N ALA A 89 -3.50 11.86 0.91
CA ALA A 89 -3.58 11.86 2.37
C ALA A 89 -4.58 10.85 2.97
N PRO A 90 -5.85 10.78 2.51
CA PRO A 90 -6.79 9.80 3.05
C PRO A 90 -6.46 8.34 2.67
N LEU A 91 -5.71 8.11 1.58
CA LEU A 91 -5.24 6.77 1.22
C LEU A 91 -4.10 6.34 2.14
N ALA A 92 -3.18 7.27 2.43
CA ALA A 92 -2.10 7.06 3.40
C ALA A 92 -2.64 6.71 4.80
N GLU A 93 -3.73 7.34 5.22
CA GLU A 93 -4.42 7.01 6.47
C GLU A 93 -4.86 5.54 6.49
N ILE A 94 -5.48 5.04 5.42
CA ILE A 94 -5.94 3.65 5.36
C ILE A 94 -4.77 2.68 5.32
N MET A 95 -3.73 2.96 4.51
CA MET A 95 -2.51 2.14 4.45
C MET A 95 -1.76 2.12 5.78
N GLY A 96 -1.87 3.17 6.59
CA GLY A 96 -1.22 3.28 7.89
C GLY A 96 -1.93 2.54 9.03
N ARG A 97 -3.11 1.94 8.79
CA ARG A 97 -3.84 1.17 9.82
C ARG A 97 -3.09 -0.08 10.27
N VAL A 98 -2.19 -0.62 9.43
CA VAL A 98 -1.28 -1.71 9.76
C VAL A 98 0.15 -1.25 9.54
N LEU A 99 1.02 -1.46 10.53
CA LEU A 99 2.34 -0.84 10.61
C LEU A 99 3.23 -1.08 9.37
N TRP A 100 3.11 -2.26 8.77
CA TRP A 100 3.95 -2.70 7.65
C TRP A 100 3.24 -2.56 6.29
N SER A 101 1.92 -2.32 6.25
CA SER A 101 1.16 -2.46 5.00
C SER A 101 1.45 -1.39 3.96
N SER A 102 1.91 -0.20 4.36
CA SER A 102 2.31 0.84 3.39
C SER A 102 3.37 0.36 2.39
N GLU A 103 4.23 -0.59 2.79
CA GLU A 103 5.24 -1.17 1.90
C GLU A 103 4.62 -2.00 0.76
N VAL A 104 3.42 -2.55 0.95
CA VAL A 104 2.74 -3.38 -0.06
C VAL A 104 2.36 -2.57 -1.31
N PHE A 105 2.23 -1.26 -1.18
CA PHE A 105 1.75 -0.40 -2.26
C PHE A 105 2.89 0.34 -3.00
N ASN A 106 4.16 -0.03 -2.77
CA ASN A 106 5.37 0.62 -3.30
C ASN A 106 6.47 -0.36 -3.75
#